data_AF-A0A1J3K9C3-F1
#
_entry.id   AF-A0A1J3K9C3-F1
#
_cell.length_a   1.000
_cell.length_b   1.000
_cell.length_c   1.000
_cell.angle_alpha   90.00
_cell.angle_beta   90.00
_cell.angle_gamma   90.00
#
_symmetry.space_group_name_H-M   'P 1'
#
loop_
_entity.id
_entity.type
_entity.pdbx_description
1 polymer ?
#
loop_
_entity_poly.entity_id
_entity_poly.type
_entity_poly.pdbx_seq_one_letter_code
_entity_poly.pdbx_strand_id
1 'polypeptide(L)'
;IASARKVFDQMPDRDSVAWNTMLTSYSHLGLHQEATSIFTQLRSSDSKPDDYSFTAILSACATLRDVRFGRQIQCLIIRSGYVASFPVNNSLIDMYGKCS
;
A
#
# COMPACT_ATOMS: atom_id res chain seq x y z
N ILE A 1 4.25 15.61 6.01
CA ILE A 1 4.08 14.20 6.42
C ILE A 1 4.28 13.98 7.94
N ALA A 2 5.30 14.57 8.57
CA ALA A 2 5.59 14.35 10.00
C ALA A 2 4.42 14.70 10.95
N SER A 3 3.74 15.83 10.74
CA SER A 3 2.56 16.19 11.54
C SER A 3 1.39 15.22 11.34
N ALA A 4 1.16 14.76 10.11
CA ALA A 4 0.16 13.76 9.80
C ALA A 4 0.47 12.42 10.49
N ARG A 5 1.75 12.00 10.47
CA ARG A 5 2.22 10.82 11.19
C ARG A 5 1.97 10.93 12.69
N LYS A 6 2.28 12.08 13.30
CA LYS A 6 2.05 12.31 14.73
C LYS A 6 0.56 12.18 15.10
N VAL A 7 -0.33 12.76 14.29
CA VAL A 7 -1.78 12.65 14.51
C VAL A 7 -2.22 11.20 14.36
N PHE A 8 -1.77 10.53 13.30
CA PHE A 8 -2.05 9.12 13.05
C PHE A 8 -1.59 8.21 14.20
N ASP A 9 -0.43 8.47 14.80
CA ASP A 9 0.08 7.70 15.93
C ASP A 9 -0.74 7.92 17.22
N GLN A 10 -1.37 9.08 17.36
CA GLN A 10 -2.22 9.42 18.51
C GLN A 10 -3.67 8.91 18.39
N MET A 11 -4.09 8.42 17.22
CA MET A 11 -5.42 7.87 17.03
C MET A 11 -5.57 6.54 17.79
N PRO A 12 -6.53 6.43 18.73
CA PRO A 12 -6.79 5.18 19.44
C PRO A 12 -7.27 4.10 18.46
N ASP A 13 -8.19 4.47 17.58
CA ASP A 13 -8.72 3.63 16.52
C ASP A 13 -8.43 4.25 15.16
N ARG A 14 -7.87 3.46 14.23
CA ARG A 14 -7.50 3.90 12.89
C ARG A 14 -8.40 3.24 11.86
N ASP A 15 -9.22 4.05 11.20
CA ASP A 15 -10.08 3.60 10.12
C ASP A 15 -9.31 3.45 8.79
N SER A 16 -9.99 2.87 7.79
CA SER A 16 -9.41 2.66 6.46
C SER A 16 -8.94 3.96 5.81
N VAL A 17 -9.63 5.08 6.06
CA VAL A 17 -9.26 6.39 5.50
C VAL A 17 -7.91 6.86 6.07
N ALA A 18 -7.69 6.75 7.37
CA ALA A 18 -6.43 7.12 8.01
C ALA A 18 -5.27 6.27 7.48
N TRP A 19 -5.47 4.95 7.36
CA TRP A 19 -4.47 4.04 6.80
C TRP A 19 -4.13 4.37 5.35
N ASN A 20 -5.15 4.50 4.49
CA ASN A 20 -4.98 4.81 3.08
C ASN A 20 -4.31 6.18 2.89
N THR A 21 -4.69 7.19 3.69
CA THR A 21 -4.08 8.52 3.64
C THR A 21 -2.58 8.45 3.92
N MET A 22 -2.16 7.74 4.97
CA MET A 22 -0.74 7.57 5.29
C MET A 22 0.00 6.81 4.19
N LEU A 23 -0.58 5.71 3.71
CA LEU A 23 0.04 4.86 2.69
C LEU A 23 0.24 5.59 1.36
N THR A 24 -0.81 6.25 0.86
CA THR A 24 -0.78 7.07 -0.36
C THR A 24 0.22 8.22 -0.21
N SER A 25 0.23 8.91 0.94
CA SER A 25 1.16 10.01 1.18
C SER A 25 2.63 9.55 1.17
N TYR A 26 2.94 8.42 1.80
CA TYR A 26 4.29 7.86 1.75
C TYR A 26 4.67 7.38 0.34
N SER A 27 3.75 6.73 -0.38
CA SER A 27 3.97 6.31 -1.76
C SER A 27 4.30 7.48 -2.69
N HIS A 28 3.52 8.56 -2.64
CA HIS A 28 3.74 9.75 -3.47
C HIS A 28 5.06 10.47 -3.16
N LEU A 29 5.50 10.44 -1.90
CA LEU A 29 6.76 11.05 -1.48
C LEU A 29 7.98 10.17 -1.76
N GLY A 30 7.80 8.98 -2.32
CA GLY A 30 8.89 8.01 -2.51
C GLY A 30 9.46 7.50 -1.18
N LEU A 31 8.67 7.54 -0.10
CA LEU A 31 9.06 7.06 1.23
C LEU A 31 8.66 5.60 1.37
N HIS A 32 9.36 4.74 0.63
CA HIS A 32 8.94 3.37 0.37
C HIS A 32 9.04 2.46 1.60
N GLN A 33 10.05 2.68 2.44
CA GLN A 33 10.22 1.92 3.67
C GLN A 33 9.08 2.23 4.65
N GLU A 34 8.68 3.49 4.71
CA GLU A 34 7.57 3.98 5.51
C GLU A 34 6.23 3.49 4.96
N ALA A 35 6.03 3.51 3.64
CA ALA A 35 4.85 2.95 3.00
C ALA A 35 4.72 1.44 3.31
N THR A 36 5.80 0.69 3.20
CA THR A 36 5.82 -0.74 3.53
C THR A 36 5.58 -1.00 5.02
N SER A 37 6.16 -0.17 5.88
CA SER A 37 5.95 -0.24 7.34
C SER A 37 4.49 0.03 7.71
N ILE A 38 3.88 1.08 7.16
CA ILE A 38 2.46 1.39 7.35
C ILE A 38 1.57 0.26 6.83
N PHE A 39 1.84 -0.27 5.64
CA PHE A 39 1.06 -1.38 5.10
C PHE A 39 1.14 -2.65 5.97
N THR A 40 2.32 -2.90 6.54
CA THR A 40 2.51 -4.03 7.46
C THR A 40 1.73 -3.83 8.77
N GLN A 41 1.70 -2.60 9.28
CA GLN A 41 0.89 -2.24 10.45
C GLN A 41 -0.61 -2.37 10.17
N LEU A 42 -1.09 -1.88 9.02
CA LEU A 42 -2.48 -2.07 8.57
C LEU A 42 -2.85 -3.55 8.57
N ARG A 43 -2.01 -4.40 7.96
CA ARG A 43 -2.26 -5.84 7.87
C ARG A 43 -2.29 -6.55 9.24
N SER A 44 -1.67 -5.96 10.26
CA SER A 44 -1.65 -6.48 11.63
C SER A 44 -2.72 -5.85 12.52
N SER A 45 -3.47 -4.88 11.99
CA SER A 45 -4.58 -4.24 12.67
C SER A 45 -5.90 -4.96 12.37
N ASP A 46 -6.97 -4.58 13.09
CA ASP A 46 -8.32 -5.08 12.81
C ASP A 46 -8.88 -4.54 11.48
N SER A 47 -8.30 -3.45 10.95
CA SER A 47 -8.61 -2.90 9.63
C SER A 47 -7.93 -3.73 8.54
N LYS A 48 -8.70 -4.16 7.53
CA LYS A 48 -8.17 -4.92 6.40
C LYS A 48 -7.71 -3.99 5.27
N PRO A 49 -6.66 -4.37 4.52
CA PRO A 49 -6.32 -3.71 3.27
C PRO A 49 -7.48 -3.77 2.27
N ASP A 50 -7.68 -2.67 1.54
CA ASP A 50 -8.67 -2.55 0.47
C ASP A 50 -7.99 -2.26 -0.89
N ASP A 51 -8.80 -2.00 -1.92
CA ASP A 51 -8.32 -1.65 -3.26
C ASP A 51 -7.35 -0.46 -3.24
N TYR A 52 -7.65 0.56 -2.44
CA TYR A 52 -6.80 1.75 -2.31
C TYR A 52 -5.47 1.41 -1.65
N SER A 53 -5.50 0.58 -0.60
CA SER A 53 -4.30 0.09 0.05
C SER A 53 -3.38 -0.64 -0.94
N PHE A 54 -3.93 -1.54 -1.74
CA PHE A 54 -3.17 -2.33 -2.70
C PHE A 54 -2.60 -1.48 -3.85
N THR A 55 -3.39 -0.56 -4.41
CA THR A 55 -2.91 0.34 -5.46
C THR A 55 -1.77 1.23 -4.97
N ALA A 56 -1.88 1.77 -3.75
CA ALA A 56 -0.84 2.60 -3.17
C ALA A 56 0.47 1.83 -2.93
N ILE A 57 0.44 0.62 -2.34
CA ILE A 57 1.67 -0.14 -2.12
C ILE A 57 2.29 -0.65 -3.42
N LEU A 58 1.49 -0.99 -4.43
CA LEU A 58 1.98 -1.35 -5.77
C LEU A 58 2.65 -0.17 -6.47
N SER A 59 2.10 1.04 -6.32
CA SER A 59 2.73 2.26 -6.82
C SER A 59 4.10 2.49 -6.17
N ALA A 60 4.21 2.29 -4.85
CA ALA A 60 5.50 2.37 -4.16
C ALA A 60 6.50 1.31 -4.68
N CYS A 61 6.04 0.08 -4.96
CA CYS A 61 6.88 -0.97 -5.58
C CYS A 61 7.39 -0.56 -6.96
N ALA A 62 6.51 0.03 -7.78
CA ALA A 62 6.80 0.46 -9.14
C ALA A 62 7.90 1.53 -9.17
N THR A 63 7.83 2.51 -8.26
CA THR A 63 8.85 3.56 -8.14
C THR A 63 10.21 2.98 -7.72
N LEU A 64 10.23 1.97 -6.85
CA LEU A 64 11.45 1.28 -6.43
C LEU A 64 12.01 0.29 -7.46
N ARG A 65 11.22 -0.07 -8.47
CA ARG A 65 11.49 -1.20 -9.37
C ARG A 65 11.75 -2.53 -8.62
N ASP A 66 11.16 -2.70 -7.43
CA ASP A 66 11.32 -3.91 -6.63
C ASP A 66 10.29 -4.98 -7.01
N VAL A 67 10.63 -5.74 -8.05
CA VAL A 67 9.78 -6.83 -8.55
C VAL A 67 9.56 -7.95 -7.53
N ARG A 68 10.50 -8.17 -6.60
CA ARG A 68 10.37 -9.24 -5.59
C ARG A 68 9.32 -8.87 -4.57
N PHE A 69 9.32 -7.61 -4.13
CA PHE A 69 8.27 -7.12 -3.25
C PHE A 69 6.92 -7.04 -3.96
N GLY A 70 6.88 -6.58 -5.21
CA GLY A 70 5.68 -6.58 -6.05
C GLY A 70 5.03 -7.97 -6.19
N ARG A 71 5.81 -9.03 -6.36
CA ARG A 71 5.31 -10.42 -6.38
C ARG A 71 4.68 -10.85 -5.06
N GLN A 72 5.27 -10.47 -3.92
CA GLN A 72 4.68 -10.77 -2.60
C GLN A 72 3.32 -10.08 -2.42
N ILE A 73 3.21 -8.82 -2.86
CA ILE A 73 1.94 -8.09 -2.86
C ILE A 73 0.93 -8.74 -3.78
N GLN A 74 1.30 -9.19 -4.98
CA GLN A 74 0.41 -9.92 -5.88
C GLN A 74 -0.15 -11.20 -5.23
N CYS A 75 0.70 -12.01 -4.59
CA CYS A 75 0.24 -13.20 -3.86
C CYS A 75 -0.77 -12.83 -2.77
N LEU A 76 -0.55 -11.71 -2.07
CA LEU A 76 -1.46 -11.21 -1.05
C LEU A 76 -2.80 -10.75 -1.65
N ILE A 77 -2.80 -10.07 -2.79
CA ILE A 77 -4.00 -9.63 -3.53
C ILE A 77 -4.86 -10.84 -3.90
N ILE A 78 -4.24 -11.89 -4.45
CA ILE A 78 -4.93 -13.13 -4.84
C ILE A 78 -5.56 -13.79 -3.61
N ARG A 79 -4.79 -13.96 -2.53
CA ARG A 79 -5.25 -14.60 -1.29
C ARG A 79 -6.38 -13.81 -0.62
N SER A 80 -6.40 -12.49 -0.81
CA SER A 80 -7.39 -11.59 -0.20
C SER A 80 -8.64 -11.40 -1.08
N GLY A 81 -8.69 -11.98 -2.28
CA GLY A 81 -9.86 -11.92 -3.18
C GLY A 81 -9.92 -10.67 -4.08
N TYR A 82 -8.85 -9.89 -4.16
CA TYR A 82 -8.82 -8.60 -4.88
C TYR A 82 -8.37 -8.73 -6.35
N VAL A 83 -8.21 -9.94 -6.86
CA VAL A 83 -7.76 -10.19 -8.25
C VAL A 83 -8.76 -9.72 -9.31
N ALA A 84 -10.04 -9.60 -8.98
CA ALA A 84 -11.07 -9.09 -9.89
C ALA A 84 -11.15 -7.56 -9.89
N SER A 85 -10.42 -6.88 -9.01
CA SER A 85 -10.46 -5.43 -8.89
C SER A 85 -9.72 -4.77 -10.04
N PHE A 86 -10.48 -4.00 -10.84
CA PHE A 86 -9.93 -3.22 -11.95
C PHE A 86 -8.80 -2.26 -11.52
N PRO A 87 -8.95 -1.42 -10.47
CA PRO A 87 -7.87 -0.53 -10.05
C PRO A 87 -6.61 -1.29 -9.61
N VAL A 88 -6.77 -2.40 -8.87
CA VAL A 88 -5.64 -3.22 -8.42
C VAL A 88 -4.91 -3.87 -9.60
N ASN A 89 -5.64 -4.42 -10.56
CA ASN A 89 -5.06 -5.00 -11.77
C ASN A 89 -4.30 -3.96 -12.61
N ASN A 90 -4.85 -2.75 -12.76
CA ASN A 90 -4.17 -1.68 -13.48
C ASN A 90 -2.85 -1.30 -12.80
N SER A 91 -2.84 -1.20 -11.46
CA SER A 91 -1.61 -0.96 -10.69
C SER A 91 -0.60 -2.11 -10.77
N LEU A 92 -1.04 -3.37 -10.87
CA LEU A 92 -0.14 -4.51 -11.09
C LEU A 92 0.56 -4.41 -12.44
N ILE A 93 -0.18 -4.07 -13.50
CA ILE A 93 0.37 -3.89 -14.85
C ILE A 93 1.39 -2.75 -14.85
N ASP A 94 1.06 -1.59 -14.28
CA ASP A 94 1.97 -0.45 -14.16
C ASP A 94 3.26 -0.82 -13.39
N MET A 95 3.11 -1.54 -12.27
CA MET A 95 4.24 -1.99 -11.47
C MET A 95 5.17 -2.91 -12.26
N TYR A 96 4.65 -3.95 -12.90
CA TYR A 96 5.48 -4.86 -13.70
C TYR A 96 6.10 -4.16 -14.93
N GLY A 97 5.37 -3.27 -15.58
CA GLY A 97 5.87 -2.49 -16.73
C GLY A 97 7.01 -1.52 -16.37
N LYS A 98 7.04 -1.00 -15.14
CA LYS A 98 8.15 -0.16 -14.66
C LYS A 98 9.33 -0.98 -14.11
N CYS A 99 9.08 -2.21 -13.66
CA CYS A 99 10.10 -3.12 -13.15
C CYS A 99 10.83 -3.91 -14.25
N SER A 100 10.35 -3.89 -15.49
CA SER A 100 11.06 -4.47 -16.65
C SER A 100 12.29 -3.66 -17.05
#